data_AF-A0A7W1BTC3-F1
#
_entry.id   AF-A0A7W1BTC3-F1
#
_cell.length_a   1.000
_cell.length_b   1.000
_cell.length_c   1.000
_cell.angle_alpha   90.00
_cell.angle_beta   90.00
_cell.angle_gamma   90.00
#
_symmetry.space_group_name_H-M   'P 1'
#
loop_
_entity.id
_entity.type
_entity.pdbx_description
1 polymer ?
#
loop_
_entity_poly.entity_id
_entity_poly.type
_entity_poly.pdbx_seq_one_letter_code
_entity_poly.pdbx_strand_id
1 'polypeptide(L)'
;MTLEQTALARLLQDRREAAGYSRARLGKIVGISAGTIEGWELGRVGRPPFHEVMRIASFLRIPLEDIQGVVFADSGTVPDPDEHPGTPERKKAGRKKRLGAVPLLEAAFRLFGWESESDAAEALGATPAQVRAWRRGSERMDIAQYMALTTAVNVALVDAVKSGKARNVGLAAAAEALGVRSGT
;
A
#
# COMPACT_ATOMS: atom_id res chain seq x y z
N MET A 1 -5.63 36.24 7.52
CA MET A 1 -6.67 35.21 7.63
C MET A 1 -6.50 34.57 9.00
N THR A 2 -7.37 34.87 9.95
CA THR A 2 -7.36 34.24 11.28
C THR A 2 -7.83 32.80 11.10
N LEU A 3 -6.97 31.81 11.40
CA LEU A 3 -7.41 30.42 11.43
C LEU A 3 -8.33 30.24 12.62
N GLU A 4 -9.54 29.77 12.37
CA GLU A 4 -10.52 29.50 13.42
C GLU A 4 -10.15 28.20 14.15
N GLN A 5 -10.15 28.24 15.48
CA GLN A 5 -9.88 27.09 16.33
C GLN A 5 -11.05 26.11 16.23
N THR A 6 -10.79 24.83 15.93
CA THR A 6 -11.85 23.80 15.90
C THR A 6 -12.38 23.50 17.31
N ALA A 7 -13.58 22.94 17.43
CA ALA A 7 -14.15 22.56 18.72
C ALA A 7 -13.28 21.50 19.43
N LEU A 8 -12.69 20.57 18.67
CA LEU A 8 -11.71 19.62 19.20
C LEU A 8 -10.46 20.34 19.77
N ALA A 9 -9.91 21.29 19.02
CA ALA A 9 -8.72 22.04 19.45
C ALA A 9 -9.00 22.82 20.75
N ARG A 10 -10.20 23.41 20.85
CA ARG A 10 -10.66 24.12 22.05
C ARG A 10 -10.81 23.19 23.25
N LEU A 11 -11.45 22.02 23.07
CA LEU A 11 -11.62 21.03 24.12
C LEU A 11 -10.28 20.57 24.71
N LEU A 12 -9.30 20.26 23.84
CA LEU A 12 -7.97 19.83 24.27
C LEU A 12 -7.25 20.94 25.06
N GLN A 13 -7.35 22.19 24.59
CA GLN A 13 -6.78 23.35 25.28
C GLN A 13 -7.40 23.53 26.67
N ASP A 14 -8.73 23.59 26.75
CA ASP A 14 -9.45 23.86 28.00
C ASP A 14 -9.18 22.76 29.04
N ARG A 15 -9.17 21.49 28.63
CA ARG A 15 -8.87 20.36 29.52
C ARG A 15 -7.42 20.36 29.98
N ARG A 16 -6.47 20.73 29.11
CA ARG A 16 -5.06 20.87 29.48
C ARG A 16 -4.87 21.97 30.52
N GLU A 17 -5.49 23.13 30.30
CA GLU A 17 -5.38 24.30 31.19
C GLU A 17 -6.07 24.05 32.53
N ALA A 18 -7.26 23.45 32.54
CA ALA A 18 -7.96 23.05 33.76
C ALA A 18 -7.16 22.03 34.59
N ALA A 19 -6.42 21.13 33.94
CA ALA A 19 -5.53 20.18 34.59
C ALA A 19 -4.17 20.81 35.01
N GLY A 20 -3.95 22.10 34.75
CA GLY A 20 -2.75 22.83 35.16
C GLY A 20 -1.49 22.51 34.35
N TYR A 21 -1.62 21.88 33.18
CA TYR A 21 -0.46 21.50 32.37
C TYR A 21 -0.09 22.59 31.36
N SER A 22 1.20 22.94 31.31
CA SER A 22 1.74 23.64 30.14
C SER A 22 1.83 22.68 28.94
N ARG A 23 1.83 23.22 27.71
CA ARG A 23 2.03 22.42 26.48
C ARG A 23 3.33 21.62 26.54
N ALA A 24 4.41 22.24 27.02
CA ALA A 24 5.70 21.57 27.18
C ALA A 24 5.64 20.42 28.18
N ARG A 25 4.94 20.59 29.31
CA ARG A 25 4.81 19.54 30.31
C ARG A 25 3.96 18.39 29.80
N LEU A 26 2.79 18.68 29.22
CA LEU A 26 1.93 17.67 28.61
C LEU A 26 2.69 16.90 27.53
N GLY A 27 3.31 17.62 26.59
CA GLY A 27 4.06 17.05 25.49
C GLY A 27 5.18 16.10 25.92
N LYS A 28 5.94 16.47 26.96
CA LYS A 28 6.96 15.59 27.54
C LYS A 28 6.38 14.28 28.08
N ILE A 29 5.18 14.32 28.65
CA ILE A 29 4.52 13.13 29.24
C ILE A 29 3.95 12.21 28.16
N VAL A 30 3.28 12.78 27.15
CA VAL A 30 2.59 12.01 26.10
C VAL A 30 3.44 11.73 24.86
N GLY A 31 4.68 12.24 24.83
CA GLY A 31 5.61 12.06 23.71
C GLY A 31 5.23 12.85 22.46
N ILE A 32 4.69 14.07 22.63
CA ILE A 32 4.29 14.97 21.53
C ILE A 32 5.01 16.31 21.73
N SER A 33 5.50 16.94 20.67
CA SER A 33 6.21 18.22 20.83
C SER A 33 5.26 19.35 21.28
N ALA A 34 5.77 20.29 22.07
CA ALA A 34 4.97 21.43 22.55
C ALA A 34 4.44 22.28 21.38
N GLY A 35 5.22 22.44 20.31
CA GLY A 35 4.82 23.16 19.10
C GLY A 35 3.77 22.41 18.29
N THR A 36 3.79 21.07 18.31
CA THR A 36 2.73 20.24 17.71
C THR A 36 1.40 20.46 18.45
N ILE A 37 1.42 20.39 19.78
CA ILE A 37 0.23 20.65 20.61
C ILE A 37 -0.28 22.08 20.38
N GLU A 38 0.61 23.08 20.36
CA GLU A 38 0.23 24.46 20.06
C GLU A 38 -0.40 24.58 18.65
N GLY A 39 0.19 23.93 17.64
CA GLY A 39 -0.34 23.95 16.29
C GLY A 39 -1.76 23.38 16.19
N TRP A 40 -2.08 22.38 17.01
CA TRP A 40 -3.43 21.81 17.09
C TRP A 40 -4.37 22.76 17.82
N GLU A 41 -4.00 23.21 19.01
CA GLU A 41 -4.82 24.12 19.82
C GLU A 41 -5.10 25.43 19.08
N LEU A 42 -4.17 25.96 18.30
CA LEU A 42 -4.39 27.20 17.54
C LEU A 42 -5.05 26.97 16.17
N GLY A 43 -5.47 25.75 15.84
CA GLY A 43 -6.10 25.44 14.55
C GLY A 43 -5.15 25.53 13.35
N ARG A 44 -3.83 25.60 13.54
CA ARG A 44 -2.83 25.56 12.45
C ARG A 44 -2.82 24.20 11.74
N VAL A 45 -3.27 23.16 12.42
CA VAL A 45 -3.52 21.82 11.86
C VAL A 45 -4.98 21.47 12.09
N GLY A 46 -5.79 21.50 11.03
CA GLY A 46 -7.24 21.26 11.15
C GLY A 46 -7.62 19.81 11.50
N ARG A 47 -6.74 18.84 11.27
CA ARG A 47 -7.00 17.41 11.54
C ARG A 47 -5.76 16.73 12.16
N PRO A 48 -5.62 16.78 13.49
CA PRO A 48 -4.53 16.07 14.18
C PRO A 48 -4.69 14.53 14.07
N PRO A 49 -3.59 13.76 14.13
CA PRO A 49 -3.66 12.31 14.09
C PRO A 49 -4.47 11.72 15.25
N PHE A 50 -5.48 10.90 14.93
CA PHE A 50 -6.43 10.36 15.92
C PHE A 50 -5.76 9.69 17.12
N HIS A 51 -4.75 8.86 16.90
CA HIS A 51 -4.05 8.14 17.97
C HIS A 51 -3.33 9.07 18.96
N GLU A 52 -2.86 10.24 18.51
CA GLU A 52 -2.22 11.23 19.38
C GLU A 52 -3.26 12.04 20.17
N VAL A 53 -4.38 12.39 19.54
CA VAL A 53 -5.55 12.98 20.21
C VAL A 53 -6.02 12.06 21.33
N MET A 54 -6.18 10.76 21.04
CA MET A 54 -6.59 9.77 22.04
C MET A 54 -5.58 9.62 23.19
N ARG A 55 -4.28 9.75 22.90
CA ARG A 55 -3.25 9.72 23.94
C ARG A 55 -3.35 10.92 24.89
N ILE A 56 -3.52 12.12 24.36
CA ILE A 56 -3.74 13.33 25.17
C ILE A 56 -5.04 13.21 25.97
N ALA A 57 -6.13 12.81 25.32
CA ALA A 57 -7.43 12.67 25.96
C ALA A 57 -7.43 11.66 27.10
N SER A 58 -6.85 10.48 26.88
CA SER A 58 -6.70 9.46 27.93
C SER A 58 -5.90 10.00 29.12
N PHE A 59 -4.79 10.71 28.88
CA PHE A 59 -4.00 11.32 29.95
C PHE A 59 -4.76 12.41 30.71
N LEU A 60 -5.47 13.29 29.99
CA LEU A 60 -6.27 14.37 30.57
C LEU A 60 -7.64 13.90 31.10
N ARG A 61 -7.93 12.60 31.05
CA ARG A 61 -9.21 11.99 31.44
C ARG A 61 -10.41 12.65 30.76
N ILE A 62 -10.25 13.01 29.49
CA ILE A 62 -11.35 13.48 28.65
C ILE A 62 -12.18 12.26 28.27
N PRO A 63 -13.47 12.24 28.62
CA PRO A 63 -14.38 11.18 28.20
C PRO A 63 -14.47 11.06 26.67
N LEU A 64 -14.72 9.86 26.15
CA LEU A 64 -14.74 9.63 24.69
C LEU A 64 -15.93 10.35 24.05
N GLU A 65 -17.06 10.41 24.75
CA GLU A 65 -18.30 11.06 24.32
C GLU A 65 -18.09 12.56 24.10
N ASP A 66 -17.33 13.23 24.98
CA ASP A 66 -16.95 14.64 24.80
C ASP A 66 -16.17 14.85 23.49
N ILE A 67 -15.23 13.95 23.18
CA ILE A 67 -14.43 14.01 21.94
C ILE A 67 -15.33 13.78 20.73
N GLN A 68 -16.19 12.77 20.78
CA GLN A 68 -17.11 12.47 19.68
C GLN A 68 -18.03 13.66 19.40
N GLY A 69 -18.61 14.26 20.46
CA GLY A 69 -19.48 15.43 20.35
C GLY A 69 -18.81 16.60 19.60
N VAL A 70 -17.59 16.97 19.98
CA VAL A 70 -16.88 18.08 19.32
C VAL A 70 -16.38 17.73 17.92
N VAL A 71 -15.98 16.47 17.68
CA VAL A 71 -15.55 16.03 16.34
C VAL A 71 -16.72 16.06 15.35
N PHE A 72 -17.92 15.64 15.77
CA PHE A 72 -19.10 15.73 14.91
C PHE A 72 -19.54 17.18 14.68
N ALA A 73 -19.42 18.05 15.68
CA ALA A 73 -19.65 19.49 15.49
C ALA A 73 -18.70 20.08 14.43
N ASP A 74 -17.42 19.67 14.43
CA ASP A 74 -16.42 20.10 13.45
C ASP A 74 -16.62 19.48 12.05
N SER A 75 -17.22 18.29 11.95
CA SER A 75 -17.26 17.49 10.71
C SER A 75 -18.60 17.55 9.96
N GLY A 76 -19.64 18.12 10.58
CA GLY A 76 -21.01 18.09 10.06
C GLY A 76 -21.72 16.75 10.31
N THR A 77 -22.95 16.63 9.81
CA THR A 77 -23.81 15.45 10.00
C THR A 77 -23.16 14.19 9.44
N VAL A 78 -23.11 13.13 10.24
CA VAL A 78 -22.70 11.79 9.78
C VAL A 78 -23.71 11.34 8.71
N PRO A 79 -23.27 10.99 7.49
CA PRO A 79 -24.18 10.51 6.46
C PRO A 79 -24.94 9.26 6.91
N ASP A 80 -26.24 9.19 6.56
CA ASP A 80 -27.08 8.03 6.90
C ASP A 80 -26.60 6.80 6.09
N PRO A 81 -26.25 5.68 6.76
CA PRO A 81 -25.84 4.46 6.06
C PRO A 81 -26.92 3.89 5.13
N ASP A 82 -28.20 4.12 5.40
CA ASP A 82 -29.32 3.66 4.56
C ASP A 82 -29.47 4.52 3.31
N GLU A 83 -29.11 5.82 3.38
CA GLU A 83 -29.05 6.72 2.23
C GLU A 83 -27.78 6.51 1.37
N HIS A 84 -26.77 5.84 1.95
CA HIS A 84 -25.52 5.49 1.29
C HIS A 84 -25.28 3.97 1.33
N PRO A 85 -26.12 3.16 0.66
CA PRO A 85 -25.91 1.72 0.61
C PRO A 85 -24.51 1.47 0.05
N GLY A 86 -23.72 0.70 0.80
CA GLY A 86 -22.36 0.35 0.43
C GLY A 86 -22.35 -0.34 -0.92
N THR A 87 -22.19 0.43 -2.00
CA THR A 87 -21.81 -0.16 -3.27
C THR A 87 -20.42 -0.73 -3.05
N PRO A 88 -20.15 -1.98 -3.46
CA PRO A 88 -18.79 -2.48 -3.45
C PRO A 88 -18.00 -1.54 -4.34
N GLU A 89 -17.25 -0.61 -3.73
CA GLU A 89 -16.36 0.26 -4.44
C GLU A 89 -15.49 -0.67 -5.28
N ARG A 90 -15.70 -0.61 -6.59
CA ARG A 90 -14.87 -1.32 -7.55
C ARG A 90 -13.51 -0.69 -7.35
N LYS A 91 -12.68 -1.30 -6.48
CA LYS A 91 -11.34 -0.83 -6.10
C LYS A 91 -10.76 -0.18 -7.34
N LYS A 92 -10.64 1.16 -7.35
CA LYS A 92 -9.92 1.84 -8.44
C LYS A 92 -8.66 1.03 -8.56
N ALA A 93 -8.46 0.42 -9.72
CA ALA A 93 -7.32 -0.43 -9.98
C ALA A 93 -6.10 0.49 -9.91
N GLY A 94 -5.66 0.79 -8.69
CA GLY A 94 -4.36 1.35 -8.41
C GLY A 94 -3.46 0.46 -9.21
N ARG A 95 -2.74 1.09 -10.15
CA ARG A 95 -1.92 0.47 -11.18
C ARG A 95 -1.12 -0.65 -10.53
N LYS A 96 -1.70 -1.86 -10.47
CA LYS A 96 -0.97 -3.04 -10.05
C LYS A 96 0.13 -3.09 -11.07
N LYS A 97 1.37 -2.84 -10.65
CA LYS A 97 2.54 -3.10 -11.48
C LYS A 97 2.24 -4.44 -12.14
N ARG A 98 2.16 -4.44 -13.47
CA ARG A 98 1.74 -5.61 -14.24
C ARG A 98 2.83 -6.66 -14.08
N LEU A 99 2.77 -7.40 -12.97
CA LEU A 99 3.38 -8.72 -12.81
C LEU A 99 2.58 -9.60 -13.75
N GLY A 100 3.00 -9.61 -15.01
CA GLY A 100 2.34 -10.33 -16.09
C GLY A 100 3.17 -11.55 -16.46
N ALA A 101 2.51 -12.55 -17.04
CA ALA A 101 3.18 -13.69 -17.65
C ALA A 101 4.20 -13.28 -18.72
N VAL A 102 4.05 -12.10 -19.35
CA VAL A 102 4.90 -11.64 -20.46
C VAL A 102 6.36 -11.44 -20.05
N PRO A 103 6.73 -10.60 -19.06
CA PRO A 103 8.12 -10.52 -18.59
C PRO A 103 8.74 -11.87 -18.20
N LEU A 104 7.95 -12.76 -17.58
CA LEU A 104 8.39 -14.08 -17.18
C LEU A 104 8.60 -15.00 -18.40
N LEU A 105 7.70 -14.94 -19.37
CA LEU A 105 7.78 -15.70 -20.63
C LEU A 105 8.98 -15.24 -21.46
N GLU A 106 9.20 -13.94 -21.62
CA GLU A 106 10.37 -13.42 -22.34
C GLU A 106 11.70 -13.76 -21.63
N ALA A 107 11.69 -13.95 -20.31
CA ALA A 107 12.86 -14.48 -19.61
C ALA A 107 13.04 -15.99 -19.83
N ALA A 108 11.96 -16.76 -19.90
CA ALA A 108 12.02 -18.18 -20.25
C ALA A 108 12.62 -18.37 -21.66
N PHE A 109 12.17 -17.59 -22.66
CA PHE A 109 12.76 -17.61 -24.01
C PHE A 109 14.29 -17.43 -23.98
N ARG A 110 14.79 -16.50 -23.16
CA ARG A 110 16.23 -16.24 -23.01
C ARG A 110 16.97 -17.32 -22.22
N LEU A 111 16.35 -17.88 -21.18
CA LEU A 111 16.96 -18.91 -20.33
C LEU A 111 17.07 -20.26 -21.05
N PHE A 112 16.02 -20.63 -21.78
CA PHE A 112 15.94 -21.91 -22.48
C PHE A 112 16.44 -21.83 -23.92
N GLY A 113 16.72 -20.62 -24.44
CA GLY A 113 17.17 -20.43 -25.81
C GLY A 113 16.10 -20.77 -26.85
N TRP A 114 14.82 -20.57 -26.53
CA TRP A 114 13.73 -20.79 -27.48
C TRP A 114 13.81 -19.77 -28.61
N GLU A 115 13.87 -20.25 -29.84
CA GLU A 115 13.96 -19.40 -31.03
C GLU A 115 12.57 -19.16 -31.66
N SER A 116 11.59 -19.99 -31.30
CA SER A 116 10.23 -19.94 -31.85
C SER A 116 9.14 -20.08 -30.79
N GLU A 117 7.92 -19.66 -31.13
CA GLU A 117 6.75 -19.94 -30.28
C GLU A 117 6.42 -21.44 -30.18
N SER A 118 6.93 -22.27 -31.10
CA SER A 118 6.74 -23.72 -31.07
C SER A 118 7.55 -24.37 -29.94
N ASP A 119 8.79 -23.94 -29.74
CA ASP A 119 9.66 -24.47 -28.68
C ASP A 119 9.06 -24.19 -27.29
N ALA A 120 8.51 -22.99 -27.12
CA ALA A 120 7.81 -22.59 -25.91
C ALA A 120 6.47 -23.32 -25.74
N ALA A 121 5.75 -23.57 -26.83
CA ALA A 121 4.46 -24.24 -26.81
C ALA A 121 4.59 -25.70 -26.34
N GLU A 122 5.60 -26.42 -26.81
CA GLU A 122 5.92 -27.77 -26.36
C GLU A 122 6.22 -27.81 -24.85
N ALA A 123 7.08 -26.90 -24.38
CA ALA A 123 7.46 -26.83 -22.97
C ALA A 123 6.31 -26.42 -22.02
N LEU A 124 5.35 -25.64 -22.52
CA LEU A 124 4.24 -25.09 -21.73
C LEU A 124 2.92 -25.83 -21.90
N GLY A 125 2.89 -26.91 -22.71
CA GLY A 125 1.65 -27.65 -23.02
C GLY A 125 0.59 -26.77 -23.69
N ALA A 126 1.04 -25.88 -24.57
CA ALA A 126 0.21 -24.87 -25.24
C ALA A 126 0.33 -24.98 -26.76
N THR A 127 -0.37 -24.11 -27.48
CA THR A 127 -0.17 -23.93 -28.93
C THR A 127 0.71 -22.71 -29.23
N PRO A 128 1.43 -22.68 -30.38
CA PRO A 128 2.20 -21.50 -30.77
C PRO A 128 1.36 -20.22 -30.87
N ALA A 129 0.09 -20.36 -31.27
CA ALA A 129 -0.86 -19.25 -31.34
C ALA A 129 -1.19 -18.67 -29.95
N GLN A 130 -1.38 -19.53 -28.95
CA GLN A 130 -1.60 -19.10 -27.56
C GLN A 130 -0.36 -18.42 -26.99
N VAL A 131 0.83 -18.99 -27.20
CA VAL A 131 2.11 -18.36 -26.79
C VAL A 131 2.22 -16.96 -27.40
N ARG A 132 1.95 -16.81 -28.70
CA ARG A 132 1.96 -15.51 -29.38
C ARG A 132 0.93 -14.54 -28.82
N ALA A 133 -0.27 -15.01 -28.48
CA ALA A 133 -1.33 -14.19 -27.88
C ALA A 133 -0.95 -13.70 -26.48
N TRP A 134 -0.29 -14.55 -25.68
CA TRP A 134 0.25 -14.16 -24.37
C TRP A 134 1.36 -13.13 -24.51
N ARG A 135 2.34 -13.33 -25.40
CA ARG A 135 3.45 -12.37 -25.63
C ARG A 135 2.95 -10.98 -26.03
N ARG A 136 1.89 -10.90 -26.84
CA ARG A 136 1.23 -9.64 -27.21
C ARG A 136 0.31 -9.07 -26.14
N GLY A 137 0.04 -9.83 -25.08
CA GLY A 137 -0.92 -9.48 -24.04
C GLY A 137 -2.37 -9.45 -24.52
N SER A 138 -2.69 -10.05 -25.67
CA SER A 138 -4.06 -10.17 -26.20
C SER A 138 -4.84 -11.29 -25.49
N GLU A 139 -4.15 -12.22 -24.86
CA GLU A 139 -4.72 -13.29 -24.05
C GLU A 139 -3.94 -13.41 -22.74
N ARG A 140 -4.60 -13.89 -21.68
CA ARG A 140 -3.94 -14.20 -20.40
C ARG A 140 -3.63 -15.69 -20.34
N MET A 141 -2.46 -16.04 -19.80
CA MET A 141 -2.22 -17.41 -19.37
C MET A 141 -3.21 -17.76 -18.26
N ASP A 142 -3.70 -19.00 -18.28
CA ASP A 142 -4.40 -19.55 -17.13
C ASP A 142 -3.42 -19.82 -15.97
N ILE A 143 -3.98 -20.19 -14.82
CA ILE A 143 -3.18 -20.40 -13.60
C ILE A 143 -2.23 -21.60 -13.71
N ALA A 144 -2.63 -22.67 -14.42
CA ALA A 144 -1.81 -23.87 -14.56
C ALA A 144 -0.59 -23.59 -15.45
N GLN A 145 -0.81 -22.89 -16.57
CA GLN A 145 0.23 -22.46 -17.51
C GLN A 145 1.20 -21.47 -16.86
N TYR A 146 0.68 -20.51 -16.09
CA TYR A 146 1.51 -19.56 -15.36
C TYR A 146 2.36 -20.24 -14.28
N MET A 147 1.82 -21.23 -13.57
CA MET A 147 2.56 -22.00 -12.57
C MET A 147 3.61 -22.92 -13.23
N ALA A 148 3.30 -23.55 -14.35
CA ALA A 148 4.26 -24.35 -15.11
C ALA A 148 5.45 -23.50 -15.58
N LEU A 149 5.18 -22.32 -16.15
CA LEU A 149 6.20 -21.36 -16.55
C LEU A 149 7.04 -20.89 -15.36
N THR A 150 6.41 -20.60 -14.23
CA THR A 150 7.09 -20.17 -12.99
C THR A 150 8.01 -21.25 -12.45
N THR A 151 7.55 -22.50 -12.41
CA THR A 151 8.37 -23.64 -11.96
C THR A 151 9.56 -23.87 -12.89
N ALA A 152 9.35 -23.86 -14.21
CA ALA A 152 10.41 -24.03 -15.20
C ALA A 152 11.49 -22.94 -15.04
N VAL A 153 11.08 -21.67 -14.95
CA VAL A 153 12.02 -20.54 -14.78
C VAL A 153 12.78 -20.62 -13.45
N ASN A 154 12.13 -21.02 -12.35
CA ASN A 154 12.81 -21.17 -11.07
C ASN A 154 13.90 -22.25 -11.09
N VAL A 155 13.63 -23.40 -11.72
CA VAL A 155 14.62 -24.48 -11.88
C VAL A 155 15.80 -24.00 -12.72
N ALA A 156 15.52 -23.39 -13.88
CA ALA A 156 16.57 -22.87 -14.76
C ALA A 156 17.40 -21.76 -14.11
N LEU A 157 16.78 -20.90 -13.28
CA LEU A 157 17.47 -19.84 -12.55
C LEU A 157 18.45 -20.43 -11.52
N VAL A 158 18.04 -21.46 -10.78
CA VAL A 158 18.91 -22.15 -9.80
C VAL A 158 20.14 -22.74 -10.50
N ASP A 159 19.96 -23.36 -11.67
CA ASP A 159 21.06 -23.93 -12.45
C ASP A 159 21.98 -22.86 -13.06
N ALA A 160 21.40 -21.74 -13.52
CA ALA A 160 22.16 -20.60 -14.04
C ALA A 160 23.01 -19.90 -12.96
N VAL A 161 22.50 -19.83 -11.72
CA VAL A 161 23.23 -19.29 -10.56
C VAL A 161 24.37 -20.22 -10.18
N LYS A 162 24.12 -21.53 -10.08
CA LYS A 162 25.17 -22.54 -9.79
C LYS A 162 26.27 -22.57 -10.85
N SER A 163 25.94 -22.32 -12.11
CA SER A 163 26.89 -22.31 -13.23
C SER A 163 27.56 -20.95 -13.50
N GLY A 164 27.25 -19.90 -12.71
CA GLY A 164 27.83 -18.57 -12.87
C GLY A 164 27.34 -17.77 -14.10
N LYS A 165 26.40 -18.31 -14.88
CA LYS A 165 25.88 -17.69 -16.12
C LYS A 165 24.79 -16.65 -15.90
N ALA A 166 24.24 -16.54 -14.68
CA ALA A 166 23.10 -15.69 -14.36
C ALA A 166 23.30 -14.18 -14.66
N ARG A 167 24.55 -13.68 -14.66
CA ARG A 167 24.85 -12.24 -14.84
C ARG A 167 24.53 -11.67 -16.23
N ASN A 168 24.40 -12.51 -17.27
CA ASN A 168 24.26 -12.05 -18.66
C ASN A 168 22.84 -12.10 -19.23
N VAL A 169 21.84 -12.64 -18.50
CA VAL A 169 20.53 -13.01 -19.09
C VAL A 169 19.44 -11.93 -18.90
N GLY A 170 19.75 -10.80 -18.24
CA GLY A 170 18.80 -9.68 -18.11
C GLY A 170 17.49 -10.07 -17.39
N LEU A 171 17.60 -10.79 -16.27
CA LEU A 171 16.50 -11.44 -15.56
C LEU A 171 15.76 -10.54 -14.56
N ALA A 172 16.12 -9.27 -14.45
CA ALA A 172 15.56 -8.35 -13.46
C ALA A 172 14.02 -8.24 -13.54
N ALA A 173 13.48 -8.13 -14.75
CA ALA A 173 12.03 -8.06 -14.96
C ALA A 173 11.30 -9.37 -14.61
N ALA A 174 11.98 -10.52 -14.70
CA ALA A 174 11.43 -11.81 -14.29
C ALA A 174 11.55 -12.04 -12.79
N ALA A 175 12.65 -11.62 -12.16
CA ALA A 175 12.79 -11.60 -10.70
C ALA A 175 11.68 -10.74 -10.08
N GLU A 176 11.44 -9.54 -10.64
CA GLU A 176 10.29 -8.72 -10.26
C GLU A 176 8.97 -9.46 -10.46
N ALA A 177 8.76 -10.12 -11.62
CA ALA A 177 7.57 -10.91 -11.93
C ALA A 177 7.29 -12.04 -10.92
N LEU A 178 8.35 -12.60 -10.33
CA LEU A 178 8.33 -13.66 -9.32
C LEU A 178 8.29 -13.12 -7.88
N GLY A 179 8.28 -11.79 -7.69
CA GLY A 179 8.30 -11.16 -6.37
C GLY A 179 9.66 -11.22 -5.66
N VAL A 180 10.73 -11.57 -6.38
CA VAL A 180 12.10 -11.65 -5.87
C VAL A 180 12.79 -10.30 -6.12
N ARG A 181 13.30 -9.66 -5.07
CA ARG A 181 14.09 -8.43 -5.22
C ARG A 181 15.48 -8.79 -5.71
N SER A 182 15.93 -8.19 -6.81
CA SER A 182 17.34 -8.20 -7.20
C SER A 182 18.14 -7.49 -6.10
N GLY A 183 18.96 -8.22 -5.37
CA GLY A 183 19.94 -7.61 -4.46
C GLY A 183 20.89 -6.74 -5.28
N THR A 184 21.01 -5.47 -4.89
CA THR A 184 22.06 -4.55 -5.35
C THR A 184 23.44 -5.06 -4.96
#